data_AF-X1D3P5-F1
#
_entry.id   AF-X1D3P5-F1
#
_cell.length_a   1.000
_cell.length_b   1.000
_cell.length_c   1.000
_cell.angle_alpha   90.00
_cell.angle_beta   90.00
_cell.angle_gamma   90.00
#
_symmetry.space_group_name_H-M   'P 1'
#
loop_
_entity.id
_entity.type
_entity.pdbx_description
1 polymer ?
#
loop_
_entity_poly.entity_id
_entity_poly.type
_entity_poly.pdbx_seq_one_letter_code
_entity_poly.pdbx_strand_id
1 'polypeptide(L)'
;NFFANPEWRQAFLDIKGTGQPVKFNGIDARILTEEQGYKLDKIKHEKQICMAWDNPKDDLRKKFTKIAKWIRPYKIMVYILIGYWSDEAEDLYRVKIINELGMDPFVMPFSKNNEYQRHFARWVNHKATFNSTKWEDYTG
;
A
#
# COMPACT_ATOMS: atom_id res chain seq x y z
N ASN A 1 -1.08 -12.97 -7.62
CA ASN A 1 0.15 -12.16 -7.46
C ASN A 1 1.08 -12.43 -8.64
N PHE A 2 1.50 -11.39 -9.39
CA PHE A 2 2.39 -11.50 -10.56
C PHE A 2 3.70 -12.22 -10.25
N PHE A 3 4.31 -11.96 -9.10
CA PHE A 3 5.59 -12.53 -8.72
C PHE A 3 5.53 -13.95 -8.13
N ALA A 4 4.33 -14.52 -8.00
CA ALA A 4 4.17 -15.94 -7.67
C ALA A 4 4.36 -16.85 -8.90
N ASN A 5 4.36 -16.29 -10.11
CA ASN A 5 4.70 -17.02 -11.34
C ASN A 5 6.22 -17.25 -11.41
N PRO A 6 6.74 -18.49 -11.49
CA PRO A 6 8.18 -18.73 -11.67
C PRO A 6 8.75 -18.09 -12.94
N GLU A 7 7.93 -17.89 -13.97
CA GLU A 7 8.31 -17.28 -15.26
C GLU A 7 8.15 -15.75 -15.28
N TRP A 8 7.99 -15.11 -14.11
CA TRP A 8 7.78 -13.65 -14.00
C TRP A 8 8.86 -12.83 -14.72
N ARG A 9 10.07 -13.37 -14.89
CA ARG A 9 11.16 -12.71 -15.63
C ARG A 9 10.85 -12.58 -17.11
N GLN A 10 10.30 -13.63 -17.73
CA GLN A 10 9.90 -13.59 -19.13
C GLN A 10 8.69 -12.66 -19.29
N ALA A 11 7.68 -12.79 -18.43
CA ALA A 11 6.52 -11.91 -18.43
C ALA A 11 6.91 -10.42 -18.28
N PHE A 12 7.94 -10.12 -17.49
CA PHE A 12 8.50 -8.76 -17.39
C PHE A 12 9.09 -8.28 -18.72
N LEU A 13 9.83 -9.12 -19.43
CA LEU A 13 10.40 -8.77 -20.73
C LEU A 13 9.29 -8.54 -21.77
N ASP A 14 8.26 -9.38 -21.77
CA ASP A 14 7.12 -9.25 -22.69
C ASP A 14 6.39 -7.92 -22.44
N ILE A 15 6.05 -7.62 -21.17
CA ILE A 15 5.42 -6.34 -20.77
C ILE A 15 6.30 -5.14 -21.16
N LYS A 16 7.61 -5.24 -20.92
CA LYS A 16 8.52 -4.15 -21.26
C LYS A 16 8.62 -3.95 -22.78
N GLY A 17 8.55 -5.03 -23.55
CA GLY A 17 8.58 -5.02 -25.01
C GLY A 17 7.35 -4.36 -25.64
N THR A 18 6.16 -4.49 -25.03
CA THR A 18 4.96 -3.79 -25.53
C THR A 18 5.00 -2.28 -25.30
N GLY A 19 5.73 -1.83 -24.28
CA GLY A 19 5.82 -0.42 -23.89
C GLY A 19 4.51 0.18 -23.34
N GLN A 20 3.48 -0.64 -23.14
CA GLN A 20 2.17 -0.23 -22.66
C GLN A 20 2.15 -0.09 -21.13
N PRO A 21 1.38 0.87 -20.57
CA PRO A 21 1.11 0.91 -19.15
C PRO A 21 0.34 -0.33 -18.69
N VAL A 22 0.74 -0.91 -17.55
CA VAL A 22 0.09 -2.09 -16.97
C VAL A 22 -0.45 -1.75 -15.59
N LYS A 23 -1.59 -2.36 -15.23
CA LYS A 23 -2.13 -2.35 -13.87
C LYS A 23 -1.90 -3.71 -13.21
N PHE A 24 -1.17 -3.72 -12.10
CA PHE A 24 -0.99 -4.93 -11.29
C PHE A 24 -2.10 -5.05 -10.24
N ASN A 25 -2.77 -6.20 -10.20
CA ASN A 25 -3.78 -6.51 -9.19
C ASN A 25 -3.12 -7.16 -7.96
N GLY A 26 -2.66 -6.34 -7.02
CA GLY A 26 -2.13 -6.78 -5.73
C GLY A 26 -0.75 -7.43 -5.81
N ILE A 27 0.27 -6.69 -5.38
CA ILE A 27 1.62 -7.22 -5.17
C ILE A 27 1.77 -7.60 -3.70
N ASP A 28 2.14 -8.85 -3.43
CA ASP A 28 2.38 -9.29 -2.06
C ASP A 28 3.72 -8.75 -1.57
N ALA A 29 3.65 -7.78 -0.66
CA ALA A 29 4.81 -7.16 -0.06
C ALA A 29 5.72 -8.18 0.63
N ARG A 30 5.20 -9.30 1.17
CA ARG A 30 5.96 -10.27 1.98
C ARG A 30 7.02 -11.02 1.17
N ILE A 31 6.66 -11.44 -0.05
CA ILE A 31 7.53 -12.23 -0.91
C ILE A 31 8.36 -11.38 -1.87
N LEU A 32 8.07 -10.08 -1.98
CA LEU A 32 8.76 -9.21 -2.94
C LEU A 32 10.27 -9.16 -2.66
N THR A 33 11.07 -9.48 -3.67
CA THR A 33 12.54 -9.40 -3.61
C THR A 33 13.04 -8.07 -4.15
N GLU A 34 14.31 -7.76 -3.89
CA GLU A 34 14.97 -6.57 -4.44
C GLU A 34 14.96 -6.54 -5.97
N GLU A 35 15.29 -7.67 -6.62
CA GLU A 35 15.26 -7.80 -8.09
C GLU A 35 13.87 -7.50 -8.64
N GLN A 36 12.83 -8.07 -8.01
CA GLN A 36 11.44 -7.86 -8.40
C GLN A 36 11.03 -6.40 -8.21
N GLY A 37 11.42 -5.78 -7.09
CA GLY A 37 11.14 -4.38 -6.79
C GLY A 37 11.74 -3.43 -7.84
N TYR A 38 13.03 -3.56 -8.15
CA TYR A 38 13.66 -2.72 -9.17
C TYR A 38 13.03 -2.90 -10.55
N LYS A 39 12.72 -4.14 -10.94
CA LYS A 39 12.03 -4.39 -12.21
C LYS A 39 10.65 -3.75 -12.21
N LEU A 40 9.89 -3.88 -11.12
CA LEU A 40 8.58 -3.27 -10.99
C LEU A 40 8.64 -1.75 -11.13
N ASP A 41 9.64 -1.07 -10.55
CA ASP A 41 9.78 0.39 -10.70
C ASP A 41 10.01 0.83 -12.16
N LYS A 42 10.62 -0.03 -12.99
CA LYS A 42 10.93 0.29 -14.40
C LYS A 42 9.76 0.08 -15.35
N ILE A 43 8.70 -0.61 -14.93
CA ILE A 43 7.48 -0.78 -15.74
C ILE A 43 6.68 0.53 -15.74
N LYS A 44 6.03 0.83 -16.87
CA LYS A 44 5.02 1.89 -16.92
C LYS A 44 3.75 1.38 -16.26
N HIS A 45 3.25 2.08 -15.25
CA HIS A 45 2.04 1.68 -14.55
C HIS A 45 0.88 2.58 -14.95
N GLU A 46 -0.29 1.99 -15.19
CA GLU A 46 -1.53 2.74 -15.39
C GLU A 46 -1.99 3.41 -14.08
N LYS A 47 -1.77 2.73 -12.94
CA LYS A 47 -2.13 3.16 -11.59
C LYS A 47 -1.00 2.85 -10.61
N GLN A 48 -1.16 3.25 -9.35
CA GLN A 48 -0.22 2.87 -8.31
C GLN A 48 -0.14 1.35 -8.13
N ILE A 49 1.02 0.91 -7.67
CA ILE A 49 1.29 -0.47 -7.28
C ILE A 49 0.61 -0.68 -5.93
N CYS A 50 -0.49 -1.42 -5.94
CA CYS A 50 -1.22 -1.75 -4.73
C CYS A 50 -0.59 -2.93 -3.99
N MET A 51 -0.32 -2.74 -2.70
CA MET A 51 0.07 -3.78 -1.73
C MET A 51 -0.91 -3.77 -0.55
N ALA A 52 -0.84 -4.75 0.35
CA ALA A 52 -1.71 -4.84 1.51
C ALA A 52 -0.94 -5.04 2.82
N TRP A 53 -1.46 -4.47 3.91
CA TRP A 53 -1.02 -4.67 5.29
C TRP A 53 -2.24 -4.93 6.18
N ASP A 54 -2.95 -6.02 5.89
CA ASP A 54 -4.23 -6.33 6.52
C ASP A 54 -4.10 -6.91 7.93
N ASN A 55 -3.10 -7.75 8.19
CA ASN A 55 -2.87 -8.36 9.49
C ASN A 55 -1.94 -7.47 10.34
N PRO A 56 -2.43 -6.83 11.42
CA PRO A 56 -1.61 -5.97 12.28
C PRO A 56 -0.51 -6.74 13.03
N LYS A 57 -0.69 -8.06 13.23
CA LYS A 57 0.32 -8.92 13.89
C LYS A 57 1.55 -9.17 13.02
N ASP A 58 1.42 -9.00 11.71
CA ASP A 58 2.55 -9.08 10.79
C ASP A 58 3.24 -7.70 10.73
N ASP A 59 4.35 -7.51 11.43
CA ASP A 59 5.12 -6.26 11.32
C ASP A 59 5.83 -6.17 9.96
N LEU A 60 5.15 -5.57 8.98
CA LEU A 60 5.67 -5.33 7.64
C LEU A 60 6.48 -4.04 7.53
N ARG A 61 6.70 -3.28 8.61
CA ARG A 61 7.46 -2.01 8.57
C ARG A 61 8.82 -2.19 7.89
N LYS A 62 9.62 -3.14 8.37
CA LYS A 62 10.95 -3.43 7.79
C LYS A 62 10.86 -3.81 6.32
N LYS A 63 9.77 -4.47 5.92
CA LYS A 63 9.55 -4.87 4.53
C LYS A 63 9.23 -3.64 3.67
N PHE A 64 8.29 -2.80 4.08
CA PHE A 64 7.99 -1.54 3.36
C PHE A 64 9.18 -0.58 3.31
N THR A 65 9.99 -0.50 4.38
CA THR A 65 11.24 0.27 4.37
C THR A 65 12.21 -0.22 3.30
N LYS A 66 12.32 -1.54 3.08
CA LYS A 66 13.14 -2.09 1.99
C LYS A 66 12.51 -1.79 0.63
N ILE A 67 11.20 -1.96 0.49
CA ILE A 67 10.46 -1.71 -0.74
C ILE A 67 10.61 -0.24 -1.20
N ALA A 68 10.57 0.72 -0.28
CA ALA A 68 10.79 2.14 -0.57
C ALA A 68 12.17 2.45 -1.19
N LYS A 69 13.15 1.56 -1.03
CA LYS A 69 14.47 1.68 -1.68
C LYS A 69 14.48 1.14 -3.10
N TRP A 70 13.61 0.18 -3.41
CA TRP A 70 13.57 -0.51 -4.69
C TRP A 70 12.58 0.13 -5.67
N ILE A 71 11.49 0.67 -5.13
CA ILE A 71 10.39 1.31 -5.86
C ILE A 71 10.21 2.71 -5.33
N ARG A 72 10.04 3.67 -6.23
CA ARG A 72 9.73 5.06 -5.85
C ARG A 72 8.46 5.10 -4.99
N PRO A 73 8.51 5.62 -3.74
CA PRO A 73 7.40 5.50 -2.80
C PRO A 73 6.06 6.04 -3.29
N TYR A 74 6.05 7.16 -4.02
CA TYR A 74 4.82 7.77 -4.57
C TYR A 74 4.07 6.87 -5.57
N LYS A 75 4.72 5.81 -6.08
CA LYS A 75 4.06 4.82 -6.94
C LYS A 75 3.32 3.74 -6.17
N ILE A 76 3.47 3.67 -4.84
CA ILE A 76 2.94 2.59 -4.02
C ILE A 76 1.72 3.09 -3.27
N MET A 77 0.65 2.31 -3.34
CA MET A 77 -0.51 2.42 -2.46
C MET A 77 -0.57 1.17 -1.56
N VAL A 78 -0.78 1.35 -0.27
CA VAL A 78 -0.91 0.26 0.70
C VAL A 78 -2.31 0.23 1.27
N TYR A 79 -3.04 -0.84 0.96
CA TYR A 79 -4.33 -1.15 1.58
C TYR A 79 -4.13 -1.59 3.03
N ILE A 80 -4.89 -1.00 3.95
CA ILE A 80 -4.84 -1.29 5.38
C ILE A 80 -6.26 -1.62 5.85
N LEU A 81 -6.53 -2.88 6.16
CA LEU A 81 -7.76 -3.29 6.84
C LEU A 81 -7.73 -2.85 8.31
N ILE A 82 -8.80 -2.18 8.76
CA ILE A 82 -8.95 -1.66 10.13
C ILE A 82 -10.12 -2.32 10.88
N GLY A 83 -10.01 -2.42 12.21
CA GLY A 83 -11.11 -2.75 13.10
C GLY A 83 -11.66 -4.18 13.00
N TYR A 84 -10.91 -5.11 12.38
CA TYR A 84 -11.19 -6.55 12.42
C TYR A 84 -10.27 -7.28 13.40
N TRP A 85 -8.95 -7.10 13.23
CA TRP A 85 -7.91 -7.65 14.09
C TRP A 85 -7.05 -6.58 14.75
N SER A 86 -7.44 -5.32 14.63
CA SER A 86 -6.68 -4.16 15.10
C SER A 86 -7.52 -3.26 16.00
N ASP A 87 -6.83 -2.54 16.88
CA ASP A 87 -7.37 -1.37 17.58
C ASP A 87 -7.01 -0.04 16.87
N GLU A 88 -7.55 1.07 17.40
CA GLU A 88 -7.35 2.40 16.80
C GLU A 88 -5.88 2.85 16.79
N ALA A 89 -5.11 2.45 17.79
CA ALA A 89 -3.69 2.79 17.89
C ALA A 89 -2.87 2.01 16.87
N GLU A 90 -3.15 0.71 16.68
CA GLU A 90 -2.54 -0.13 15.66
C GLU A 90 -2.87 0.34 14.24
N ASP A 91 -4.10 0.80 14.01
CA ASP A 91 -4.52 1.39 12.74
C ASP A 91 -3.74 2.67 12.42
N LEU A 92 -3.70 3.61 13.38
CA LEU A 92 -2.98 4.86 13.25
C LEU A 92 -1.47 4.64 13.06
N TYR A 93 -0.90 3.69 13.80
CA TYR A 93 0.50 3.31 13.68
C TYR A 93 0.83 2.85 12.26
N ARG A 94 0.05 1.91 11.70
CA ARG A 94 0.28 1.40 10.34
C ARG A 94 0.16 2.53 9.30
N VAL A 95 -0.85 3.38 9.40
CA VAL A 95 -1.03 4.53 8.51
C VAL A 95 0.15 5.51 8.59
N LYS A 96 0.59 5.87 9.79
CA LYS A 96 1.73 6.78 10.01
C LYS A 96 3.02 6.20 9.40
N ILE A 97 3.31 4.92 9.62
CA ILE A 97 4.49 4.26 9.04
C ILE A 97 4.49 4.32 7.51
N ILE A 98 3.36 4.00 6.86
CA ILE A 98 3.27 4.04 5.40
C ILE A 98 3.45 5.46 4.87
N ASN A 99 2.82 6.44 5.51
CA ASN A 99 2.93 7.85 5.13
C ASN A 99 4.36 8.39 5.31
N GLU A 100 5.02 8.06 6.42
CA GLU A 100 6.42 8.45 6.69
C GLU A 100 7.40 7.86 5.66
N LEU A 101 7.07 6.71 5.07
CA LEU A 101 7.85 6.11 3.98
C LEU A 101 7.59 6.78 2.62
N GLY A 102 6.70 7.77 2.54
CA GLY A 102 6.30 8.45 1.31
C GLY A 102 5.41 7.63 0.40
N MET A 103 4.81 6.55 0.93
CA MET A 103 3.82 5.73 0.24
C MET A 103 2.40 6.20 0.58
N ASP A 104 1.42 5.84 -0.25
CA ASP A 104 0.03 6.22 -0.02
C ASP A 104 -0.71 5.16 0.81
N PRO A 105 -1.09 5.44 2.08
CA PRO A 105 -2.00 4.57 2.80
C PRO A 105 -3.42 4.69 2.23
N PHE A 106 -4.13 3.57 2.17
CA PHE A 106 -5.56 3.50 1.85
C PHE A 106 -6.25 2.58 2.84
N VAL A 107 -7.14 3.13 3.66
CA VAL A 107 -7.83 2.42 4.73
C VAL A 107 -9.10 1.74 4.20
N MET A 108 -9.29 0.49 4.61
CA MET A 108 -10.49 -0.31 4.34
C MET A 108 -11.20 -0.62 5.67
N PRO A 109 -12.37 -0.03 5.94
CA PRO A 109 -13.13 -0.32 7.16
C PRO A 109 -13.75 -1.72 7.08
N PHE A 110 -13.55 -2.55 8.11
CA PHE A 110 -14.22 -3.84 8.23
C PHE A 110 -15.73 -3.69 8.43
N SER A 111 -16.14 -2.76 9.29
CA SER A 111 -17.55 -2.43 9.57
C SER A 111 -17.87 -1.01 9.12
N LYS A 112 -18.72 -0.89 8.09
CA LYS A 112 -19.21 0.42 7.59
C LYS A 112 -20.13 1.14 8.58
N ASN A 113 -20.67 0.41 9.56
CA ASN A 113 -21.56 0.95 10.59
C ASN A 113 -20.80 1.45 11.82
N ASN A 114 -19.50 1.14 11.94
CA ASN A 114 -18.67 1.64 13.02
C ASN A 114 -18.22 3.09 12.72
N GLU A 115 -18.52 4.00 13.63
CA GLU A 115 -18.27 5.44 13.46
C GLU A 115 -16.77 5.77 13.34
N TYR A 116 -15.95 5.23 14.25
CA TYR A 116 -14.49 5.37 14.20
C TYR A 116 -13.97 4.91 12.83
N GLN A 117 -14.33 3.71 12.39
CA GLN A 117 -13.82 3.16 11.14
C GLN A 117 -14.22 4.00 9.92
N ARG A 118 -15.45 4.54 9.91
CA ARG A 118 -15.93 5.43 8.85
C ARG A 118 -15.17 6.75 8.84
N HIS A 119 -14.98 7.39 10.00
CA HIS A 119 -14.27 8.66 10.11
C HIS A 119 -12.78 8.49 9.80
N PHE A 120 -12.16 7.42 10.28
CA PHE A 120 -10.76 7.11 10.02
C PHE A 120 -10.52 6.84 8.53
N ALA A 121 -11.37 6.02 7.90
CA ALA A 121 -11.28 5.79 6.45
C ALA A 121 -11.46 7.07 5.64
N ARG A 122 -12.41 7.94 6.03
CA ARG A 122 -12.62 9.23 5.38
C ARG A 122 -11.41 10.15 5.53
N TRP A 123 -10.86 10.25 6.73
CA TRP A 123 -9.67 11.06 7.02
C TRP A 123 -8.47 10.62 6.18
N VAL A 124 -8.15 9.32 6.16
CA VAL A 124 -6.99 8.77 5.43
C VAL A 124 -7.18 8.84 3.91
N ASN A 125 -8.34 8.40 3.41
CA ASN A 125 -8.54 8.21 1.97
C ASN A 125 -8.80 9.52 1.23
N HIS A 126 -9.13 10.60 1.95
CA HIS A 126 -9.28 11.93 1.36
C HIS A 126 -8.01 12.75 1.55
N LYS A 127 -7.20 12.85 0.49
CA LYS A 127 -5.85 13.45 0.54
C LYS A 127 -5.81 14.88 1.07
N ALA A 128 -6.83 15.69 0.82
CA ALA A 128 -6.90 17.05 1.35
C ALA A 128 -6.91 17.02 2.88
N THR A 129 -7.83 16.25 3.49
CA THR A 129 -7.94 16.14 4.95
C THR A 129 -6.76 15.41 5.57
N PHE A 130 -6.27 14.35 4.91
CA PHE A 130 -5.12 13.58 5.41
C PHE A 130 -3.85 14.44 5.53
N ASN A 131 -3.65 15.36 4.59
CA ASN A 131 -2.47 16.24 4.57
C ASN A 131 -2.65 17.51 5.40
N SER A 132 -3.87 17.99 5.61
CA SER A 132 -4.14 19.26 6.30
C SER A 132 -4.46 19.13 7.79
N THR A 133 -4.94 17.97 8.22
CA THR A 133 -5.57 17.79 9.54
C THR A 133 -5.01 16.56 10.21
N LYS A 134 -4.56 16.70 11.47
CA LYS A 134 -4.14 15.54 12.27
C LYS A 134 -5.36 14.71 12.66
N TRP A 135 -5.17 13.41 12.88
CA TRP A 135 -6.27 12.51 13.25
C TRP A 135 -6.97 12.98 14.54
N GLU A 136 -6.18 13.44 15.50
CA GLU A 136 -6.64 13.90 16.81
C GLU A 136 -7.52 15.17 16.72
N ASP A 137 -7.37 15.94 15.64
CA ASP A 137 -8.12 17.17 15.38
C ASP A 137 -9.29 16.94 14.39
N TYR A 138 -9.47 15.71 13.90
CA TYR A 138 -10.47 15.39 12.88
C TYR A 138 -11.85 15.13 13.52
N THR A 139 -12.83 15.97 13.19
CA THR A 139 -14.16 15.95 13.83
C THR A 139 -15.26 15.22 13.05
N GLY A 140 -14.94 14.57 11.93
CA GLY A 140 -15.92 13.80 11.13
C GLY A 140 -16.57 14.59 10.01
#